data_AF-A0AA88H5D8-F1
#
_entry.id   AF-A0AA88H5D8-F1
#
_cell.length_a   1.000
_cell.length_b   1.000
_cell.length_c   1.000
_cell.angle_alpha   90.00
_cell.angle_beta   90.00
_cell.angle_gamma   90.00
#
_symmetry.space_group_name_H-M   'P 1'
#
loop_
_entity.id
_entity.type
_entity.pdbx_description
1 polymer ?
#
loop_
_entity_poly.entity_id
_entity_poly.type
_entity_poly.pdbx_seq_one_letter_code
_entity_poly.pdbx_strand_id
1 'polypeptide(L)'
;MSKENDSLFFERTQSNLPKRGTFYFTSTLSLTLYVIIPSLLLIASILYLQVAFPDDSHRVNYLQQAFGSKANSLLTHYLGKVANMTASDEQTALEMNESLSKKLNSIFTFTELKYGLFVSALVGLVIYMRVVVMTRLIVFSWLRRLIFGAKPDDVYLLDFLTLKKERNLNNVTSLIDTLHDVTSVKSNEIDLVLLDFQDGLSLTNDVVHHYLNSSWKLSSNRVISLNGMGIASIDLARQLLSKNSRALIVSTTMSAKNGATTACFISNNAKDIKKAKYVLVKCESSFPTNDSSIIDRIKKNGLNANNYSHVCFNFKQESDLINAQKEFKLSEFAVTSNHAAISKFNTNTTSWNVLEFIENKKATKRDETILQVDCSDESSRCTSVVWRVV
;
A
#
# COMPACT_ATOMS: atom_id res chain seq x y z
N MET A 1 -6.40 29.07 -40.78
CA MET A 1 -7.55 29.20 -39.86
C MET A 1 -8.09 27.80 -39.60
N SER A 2 -8.09 27.19 -38.42
CA SER A 2 -7.55 27.50 -37.10
C SER A 2 -7.23 26.14 -36.44
N LYS A 3 -6.01 25.97 -35.95
CA LYS A 3 -5.50 24.74 -35.28
C LYS A 3 -5.59 24.86 -33.75
N GLU A 4 -6.59 25.60 -33.25
CA GLU A 4 -6.57 26.14 -31.88
C GLU A 4 -7.62 25.54 -30.91
N ASN A 5 -8.37 24.50 -31.30
CA ASN A 5 -9.46 23.97 -30.46
C ASN A 5 -9.19 22.63 -29.75
N ASP A 6 -8.03 22.00 -29.91
CA ASP A 6 -7.73 20.71 -29.24
C ASP A 6 -7.17 20.87 -27.82
N SER A 7 -6.93 22.10 -27.35
CA SER A 7 -6.41 22.38 -26.01
C SER A 7 -7.46 22.32 -24.89
N LEU A 8 -8.75 22.20 -25.24
CA LEU A 8 -9.85 21.97 -24.29
C LEU A 8 -10.18 20.47 -24.11
N PHE A 9 -9.43 19.58 -24.74
CA PHE A 9 -9.83 18.18 -24.90
C PHE A 9 -9.59 17.33 -23.64
N PHE A 10 -8.63 17.68 -22.78
CA PHE A 10 -8.39 17.03 -21.48
C PHE A 10 -7.71 17.98 -20.50
N GLU A 11 -8.36 18.32 -19.39
CA GLU A 11 -7.71 19.07 -18.30
C GLU A 11 -6.80 18.10 -17.52
N ARG A 12 -5.55 17.99 -17.95
CA ARG A 12 -4.55 17.04 -17.45
C ARG A 12 -4.11 17.40 -16.03
N THR A 13 -4.46 16.56 -15.05
CA THR A 13 -3.89 16.64 -13.70
C THR A 13 -2.44 16.15 -13.72
N GLN A 14 -1.47 17.06 -13.63
CA GLN A 14 -0.06 16.73 -13.47
C GLN A 14 0.19 16.09 -12.09
N SER A 15 0.69 14.85 -12.08
CA SER A 15 1.14 14.14 -10.88
C SER A 15 2.34 14.82 -10.23
N ASN A 16 2.28 15.05 -8.91
CA ASN A 16 3.31 15.68 -8.08
C ASN A 16 4.54 14.76 -7.86
N LEU A 17 5.35 14.56 -8.90
CA LEU A 17 6.52 13.67 -8.87
C LEU A 17 7.86 14.23 -8.34
N PRO A 18 8.13 15.53 -8.10
CA PRO A 18 9.52 15.96 -7.86
C PRO A 18 10.00 15.93 -6.39
N LYS A 19 9.18 15.56 -5.39
CA LYS A 19 9.58 15.67 -3.96
C LYS A 19 9.81 14.32 -3.26
N ARG A 20 10.56 13.40 -3.87
CA ARG A 20 10.90 12.08 -3.27
C ARG A 20 12.32 11.98 -2.67
N GLY A 21 12.98 13.11 -2.38
CA GLY A 21 14.41 13.14 -2.05
C GLY A 21 14.83 12.87 -0.60
N THR A 22 13.94 12.97 0.41
CA THR A 22 14.40 13.12 1.80
C THR A 22 14.35 11.86 2.67
N PHE A 23 13.67 10.79 2.24
CA PHE A 23 13.51 9.59 3.09
C PHE A 23 14.66 8.57 3.03
N TYR A 24 15.55 8.67 2.04
CA TYR A 24 16.71 7.77 1.94
C TYR A 24 17.90 8.20 2.81
N PHE A 25 17.93 9.44 3.28
CA PHE A 25 19.09 10.03 3.95
C PHE A 25 19.25 9.57 5.42
N THR A 26 18.14 9.28 6.11
CA THR A 26 18.16 8.82 7.51
C THR A 26 18.59 7.36 7.65
N SER A 27 18.28 6.54 6.65
CA SER A 27 18.62 5.10 6.66
C SER A 27 20.11 4.86 6.41
N THR A 28 20.73 5.64 5.52
CA THR A 28 22.17 5.56 5.24
C THR A 28 23.01 6.04 6.41
N LEU A 29 22.66 7.17 7.05
CA LEU A 29 23.39 7.68 8.22
C LEU A 29 23.38 6.68 9.40
N SER A 30 22.25 6.01 9.62
CA SER A 30 22.13 4.95 10.63
C SER A 30 23.02 3.77 10.31
N LEU A 31 23.21 3.39 9.04
CA LEU A 31 24.07 2.26 8.70
C LEU A 31 25.55 2.60 8.98
N THR A 32 25.96 3.82 8.64
CA THR A 32 27.35 4.27 8.81
C THR A 32 27.76 4.33 10.28
N LEU A 33 26.91 4.87 11.15
CA LEU A 33 27.20 4.95 12.59
C LEU A 33 27.32 3.57 13.25
N TYR A 34 26.53 2.58 12.80
CA TYR A 34 26.53 1.23 13.37
C TYR A 34 27.72 0.38 12.95
N VAL A 35 28.40 0.71 11.84
CA VAL A 35 29.65 0.04 11.44
C VAL A 35 30.85 0.75 12.05
N ILE A 36 30.84 2.08 12.07
CA ILE A 36 31.97 2.88 12.53
C ILE A 36 32.18 2.74 14.04
N ILE A 37 31.14 2.84 14.87
CA ILE A 37 31.28 2.84 16.33
C ILE A 37 31.88 1.53 16.86
N PRO A 38 31.42 0.33 16.47
CA PRO A 38 32.02 -0.92 16.94
C PRO A 38 33.45 -1.12 16.43
N SER A 39 33.74 -0.67 15.20
CA SER A 39 35.09 -0.75 14.64
C SER A 39 36.07 0.14 15.41
N LEU A 40 35.64 1.36 15.76
CA LEU A 40 36.44 2.27 16.59
C LEU A 40 36.64 1.73 18.00
N LEU A 41 35.62 1.13 18.63
CA LEU A 41 35.73 0.48 19.93
C LEU A 41 36.71 -0.70 19.90
N LEU A 42 36.67 -1.52 18.84
CA LEU A 42 37.60 -2.62 18.64
C LEU A 42 39.05 -2.11 18.52
N ILE A 43 39.27 -1.10 17.67
CA ILE A 43 40.59 -0.48 17.49
C ILE A 43 41.09 0.13 18.80
N ALA A 44 40.25 0.87 19.52
CA ALA A 44 40.58 1.45 20.82
C ALA A 44 40.95 0.38 21.86
N SER A 45 40.24 -0.76 21.86
CA SER A 45 40.53 -1.88 22.76
C SER A 45 41.86 -2.56 22.43
N ILE A 46 42.20 -2.70 21.15
CA ILE A 46 43.49 -3.23 20.69
C ILE A 46 44.62 -2.28 21.09
N LEU A 47 44.47 -0.98 20.85
CA LEU A 47 45.45 0.04 21.21
C LEU A 47 45.65 0.11 22.73
N TYR A 48 44.57 0.03 23.51
CA TYR A 48 44.66 -0.01 24.96
C TYR A 48 45.48 -1.21 25.45
N LEU A 49 45.25 -2.41 24.92
CA LEU A 49 46.01 -3.61 25.26
C LEU A 49 47.49 -3.50 24.85
N GLN A 50 47.79 -2.82 23.75
CA GLN A 50 49.17 -2.59 23.32
C GLN A 50 49.91 -1.64 24.25
N VAL A 51 49.26 -0.56 24.70
CA VAL A 51 49.85 0.48 25.54
C VAL A 51 49.95 0.06 27.00
N ALA A 52 48.89 -0.54 27.56
CA ALA A 52 48.82 -0.88 28.99
C ALA A 52 49.71 -2.05 29.38
N PHE A 53 50.03 -2.94 28.43
CA PHE A 53 50.82 -4.13 28.66
C PHE A 53 51.90 -4.21 27.57
N PRO A 54 53.16 -3.85 27.84
CA PRO A 54 54.20 -3.83 26.81
C PRO A 54 54.65 -5.24 26.42
N ASP A 55 54.62 -6.18 27.37
CA ASP A 55 55.04 -7.57 27.17
C ASP A 55 53.86 -8.49 26.87
N ASP A 56 54.04 -9.41 25.92
CA ASP A 56 52.97 -10.30 25.46
C ASP A 56 52.51 -11.25 26.57
N SER A 57 53.43 -11.67 27.45
CA SER A 57 53.14 -12.49 28.63
C SER A 57 52.07 -11.86 29.55
N HIS A 58 52.16 -10.55 29.78
CA HIS A 58 51.26 -9.80 30.64
C HIS A 58 49.90 -9.56 29.96
N ARG A 59 49.88 -9.36 28.64
CA ARG A 59 48.64 -9.30 27.85
C ARG A 59 47.88 -10.63 27.93
N VAL A 60 48.58 -11.77 27.81
CA VAL A 60 47.98 -13.11 27.92
C VAL A 60 47.34 -13.28 29.29
N ASN A 61 48.09 -13.01 30.35
CA ASN A 61 47.62 -13.17 31.72
C ASN A 61 46.42 -12.26 32.00
N TYR A 62 46.45 -11.01 31.54
CA TYR A 62 45.31 -10.10 31.70
C TYR A 62 44.06 -10.61 30.97
N LEU A 63 44.19 -11.05 29.71
CA LEU A 63 43.06 -11.58 28.95
C LEU A 63 42.54 -12.90 29.53
N GLN A 64 43.41 -13.79 29.99
CA GLN A 64 43.01 -15.03 30.68
C GLN A 64 42.34 -14.74 32.03
N GLN A 65 42.79 -13.74 32.77
CA GLN A 65 42.19 -13.38 34.04
C GLN A 65 40.83 -12.67 33.85
N ALA A 66 40.74 -11.76 32.87
CA ALA A 66 39.54 -10.97 32.58
C ALA A 66 38.46 -11.77 31.84
N PHE A 67 38.86 -12.61 30.88
CA PHE A 67 37.94 -13.36 30.02
C PHE A 67 38.01 -14.87 30.20
N GLY A 68 39.18 -15.42 30.57
CA GLY A 68 39.39 -16.86 30.65
C GLY A 68 38.51 -17.55 31.68
N SER A 69 38.25 -16.97 32.85
CA SER A 69 37.33 -17.57 33.84
C SER A 69 35.89 -17.69 33.34
N LYS A 70 35.39 -16.65 32.66
CA LYS A 70 34.03 -16.62 32.07
C LYS A 70 33.92 -17.43 30.79
N ALA A 71 34.90 -17.35 29.91
CA ALA A 71 34.93 -18.13 28.66
C ALA A 71 35.08 -19.62 28.96
N ASN A 72 35.93 -19.99 29.92
CA ASN A 72 36.12 -21.36 30.33
C ASN A 72 34.84 -21.91 31.00
N SER A 73 34.13 -21.13 31.83
CA SER A 73 32.86 -21.58 32.41
C SER A 73 31.76 -21.77 31.36
N LEU A 74 31.69 -20.90 30.35
CA LEU A 74 30.70 -21.01 29.27
C LEU A 74 31.02 -22.20 28.34
N LEU A 75 32.30 -22.43 28.05
CA LEU A 75 32.77 -23.51 27.20
C LEU A 75 32.62 -24.86 27.90
N THR A 76 33.00 -25.00 29.17
CA THR A 76 32.79 -26.22 29.97
C THR A 76 31.31 -26.53 30.15
N HIS A 77 30.46 -25.53 30.32
CA HIS A 77 29.01 -25.72 30.36
C HIS A 77 28.45 -26.25 29.02
N TYR A 78 28.91 -25.71 27.88
CA TYR A 78 28.50 -26.20 26.56
C TYR A 78 29.04 -27.58 26.23
N LEU A 79 30.32 -27.84 26.52
CA LEU A 79 30.95 -29.13 26.28
C LEU A 79 30.39 -30.23 27.19
N GLY A 80 30.08 -29.91 28.45
CA GLY A 80 29.37 -30.84 29.35
C GLY A 80 27.98 -31.21 28.83
N LYS A 81 27.24 -30.25 28.25
CA LYS A 81 25.97 -30.55 27.58
C LYS A 81 26.15 -31.45 26.36
N VAL A 82 27.17 -31.22 25.55
CA VAL A 82 27.45 -32.03 24.35
C VAL A 82 27.90 -33.44 24.74
N ALA A 83 28.80 -33.58 25.72
CA ALA A 83 29.26 -34.87 26.22
C ALA A 83 28.12 -35.71 26.82
N ASN A 84 27.23 -35.08 27.60
CA ASN A 84 26.04 -35.74 28.14
C ASN A 84 25.01 -36.13 27.06
N MET A 85 25.06 -35.51 25.88
CA MET A 85 24.21 -35.87 24.74
C MET A 85 24.81 -37.02 23.90
N THR A 86 26.12 -37.25 23.97
CA THR A 86 26.80 -38.22 23.09
C THR A 86 27.28 -39.49 23.79
N ALA A 87 27.44 -39.48 25.12
CA ALA A 87 27.87 -40.66 25.88
C ALA A 87 26.67 -41.50 26.38
N SER A 88 26.78 -42.83 26.33
CA SER A 88 25.73 -43.74 26.79
C SER A 88 25.74 -44.01 28.30
N ASP A 89 26.86 -43.71 28.98
CA ASP A 89 26.98 -43.79 30.44
C ASP A 89 27.73 -42.58 31.03
N GLU A 90 27.54 -42.34 32.32
CA GLU A 90 28.06 -41.17 33.03
C GLU A 90 29.58 -41.15 33.13
N GLN A 91 30.21 -42.32 33.13
CA GLN A 91 31.66 -42.47 33.30
C GLN A 91 32.42 -42.13 32.02
N THR A 92 31.90 -42.53 30.85
CA THR A 92 32.45 -42.12 29.54
C THR A 92 32.26 -40.63 29.26
N ALA A 93 31.18 -40.02 29.75
CA ALA A 93 30.98 -38.57 29.67
C ALA A 93 32.05 -37.81 30.48
N LEU A 94 32.38 -38.30 31.68
CA LEU A 94 33.38 -37.72 32.58
C LEU A 94 34.78 -37.80 31.99
N GLU A 95 35.17 -38.96 31.45
CA GLU A 95 36.47 -39.16 30.78
C GLU A 95 36.61 -38.32 29.50
N MET A 96 35.54 -38.19 28.70
CA MET A 96 35.53 -37.29 27.55
C MET A 96 35.73 -35.83 27.97
N ASN A 97 35.06 -35.39 29.04
CA ASN A 97 35.15 -34.01 29.50
C ASN A 97 36.55 -33.68 30.04
N GLU A 98 37.18 -34.60 30.77
CA GLU A 98 38.54 -34.43 31.30
C GLU A 98 39.60 -34.40 30.18
N SER A 99 39.44 -35.26 29.17
CA SER A 99 40.29 -35.31 27.98
C SER A 99 40.16 -34.04 27.12
N LEU A 100 38.93 -33.56 26.90
CA LEU A 100 38.66 -32.30 26.20
C LEU A 100 39.24 -31.09 26.94
N SER A 101 39.08 -31.03 28.26
CA SER A 101 39.65 -29.97 29.11
C SER A 101 41.18 -29.92 29.03
N LYS A 102 41.85 -31.07 29.10
CA LYS A 102 43.32 -31.16 28.94
C LYS A 102 43.79 -30.72 27.55
N LYS A 103 43.09 -31.13 26.48
CA LYS A 103 43.41 -30.69 25.11
C LYS A 103 43.18 -29.19 24.91
N LEU A 104 42.10 -28.64 25.45
CA LEU A 104 41.80 -27.21 25.36
C LEU A 104 42.87 -26.34 26.05
N ASN A 105 43.36 -26.79 27.21
CA ASN A 105 44.45 -26.11 27.92
C ASN A 105 45.80 -26.19 27.19
N SER A 106 46.02 -27.19 26.33
CA SER A 106 47.28 -27.33 25.59
C SER A 106 47.30 -26.65 24.22
N ILE A 107 46.14 -26.29 23.66
CA ILE A 107 46.03 -25.83 22.27
C ILE A 107 46.21 -24.31 22.13
N PHE A 108 45.76 -23.49 23.09
CA PHE A 108 45.77 -22.04 22.89
C PHE A 108 47.15 -21.40 23.04
N THR A 109 47.92 -21.38 21.96
CA THR A 109 49.00 -20.40 21.79
C THR A 109 48.41 -19.00 21.59
N PHE A 110 49.13 -17.94 22.00
CA PHE A 110 48.60 -16.57 22.07
C PHE A 110 48.09 -16.02 20.72
N THR A 111 48.65 -16.51 19.62
CA THR A 111 48.24 -16.17 18.25
C THR A 111 46.85 -16.69 17.91
N GLU A 112 46.50 -17.89 18.39
CA GLU A 112 45.20 -18.52 18.17
C GLU A 112 44.11 -17.91 19.05
N LEU A 113 44.46 -17.44 20.25
CA LEU A 113 43.53 -16.70 21.11
C LEU A 113 43.13 -15.36 20.50
N LYS A 114 44.09 -14.61 19.93
CA LYS A 114 43.81 -13.36 19.19
C LYS A 114 42.90 -13.63 17.99
N TYR A 115 43.14 -14.71 17.25
CA TYR A 115 42.30 -15.11 16.12
C TYR A 115 40.90 -15.55 16.58
N GLY A 116 40.80 -16.32 17.66
CA GLY A 116 39.52 -16.78 18.21
C GLY A 116 38.64 -15.64 18.72
N LEU A 117 39.22 -14.67 19.43
CA LEU A 117 38.52 -13.47 19.88
C LEU A 117 38.05 -12.63 18.68
N PHE A 118 38.92 -12.41 17.70
CA PHE A 118 38.59 -11.66 16.48
C PHE A 118 37.48 -12.34 15.68
N VAL A 119 37.56 -13.66 15.46
CA VAL A 119 36.54 -14.44 14.76
C VAL A 119 35.23 -14.47 15.54
N SER A 120 35.26 -14.62 16.87
CA SER A 120 34.03 -14.59 17.69
C SER A 120 33.35 -13.21 17.67
N ALA A 121 34.12 -12.13 17.67
CA ALA A 121 33.61 -10.77 17.57
C ALA A 121 33.01 -10.51 16.18
N LEU A 122 33.65 -11.01 15.12
CA LEU A 122 33.12 -10.94 13.74
C LEU A 122 31.83 -11.75 13.58
N VAL A 123 31.79 -12.97 14.12
CA VAL A 123 30.59 -13.81 14.11
C VAL A 123 29.47 -13.16 14.93
N GLY A 124 29.79 -12.61 16.10
CA GLY A 124 28.85 -11.83 16.92
C GLY A 124 28.31 -10.60 16.20
N LEU A 125 29.17 -9.87 15.49
CA LEU A 125 28.79 -8.71 14.67
C LEU A 125 27.87 -9.13 13.51
N VAL A 126 28.17 -10.24 12.82
CA VAL A 126 27.34 -10.76 11.72
C VAL A 126 25.98 -11.24 12.23
N ILE A 127 25.94 -11.94 13.36
CA ILE A 127 24.68 -12.37 14.00
C ILE A 127 23.88 -11.15 14.45
N TYR A 128 24.52 -10.18 15.12
CA TYR A 128 23.88 -8.94 15.55
C TYR A 128 23.33 -8.15 14.36
N MET A 129 24.10 -7.98 13.28
CA MET A 129 23.65 -7.34 12.06
C MET A 129 22.45 -8.09 11.45
N ARG A 130 22.49 -9.43 11.36
CA ARG A 130 21.36 -10.21 10.85
C ARG A 130 20.12 -10.07 11.71
N VAL A 131 20.25 -10.17 13.02
CA VAL A 131 19.13 -10.08 13.98
C VAL A 131 18.55 -8.67 13.98
N VAL A 132 19.38 -7.62 14.02
CA VAL A 132 18.91 -6.24 14.02
C VAL A 132 18.28 -5.85 12.68
N VAL A 133 18.88 -6.26 11.55
CA VAL A 133 18.29 -6.02 10.22
C VAL A 133 16.98 -6.78 10.06
N MET A 134 16.91 -8.05 10.46
CA MET A 134 15.66 -8.81 10.44
C MET A 134 14.61 -8.20 11.37
N THR A 135 14.99 -7.82 12.58
CA THR A 135 14.06 -7.19 13.54
C THR A 135 13.58 -5.85 13.03
N ARG A 136 14.44 -5.03 12.41
CA ARG A 136 14.03 -3.79 11.73
C ARG A 136 13.11 -4.06 10.55
N LEU A 137 13.37 -5.08 9.72
CA LEU A 137 12.47 -5.42 8.61
C LEU A 137 11.10 -5.91 9.11
N ILE A 138 11.09 -6.71 10.17
CA ILE A 138 9.86 -7.19 10.81
C ILE A 138 9.11 -6.03 11.45
N VAL A 139 9.78 -5.19 12.22
CA VAL A 139 9.19 -3.99 12.87
C VAL A 139 8.74 -2.99 11.82
N PHE A 140 9.49 -2.75 10.74
CA PHE A 140 9.08 -1.84 9.67
C PHE A 140 7.91 -2.42 8.87
N SER A 141 7.88 -3.74 8.64
CA SER A 141 6.73 -4.41 8.05
C SER A 141 5.52 -4.36 8.98
N TRP A 142 5.69 -4.53 10.28
CA TRP A 142 4.63 -4.44 11.28
C TRP A 142 4.13 -3.01 11.44
N LEU A 143 5.03 -2.04 11.53
CA LEU A 143 4.73 -0.62 11.64
C LEU A 143 4.07 -0.12 10.35
N ARG A 144 4.49 -0.61 9.18
CA ARG A 144 3.78 -0.37 7.92
C ARG A 144 2.39 -1.00 7.95
N ARG A 145 2.21 -2.23 8.44
CA ARG A 145 0.88 -2.82 8.63
C ARG A 145 0.01 -2.04 9.64
N LEU A 146 0.62 -1.47 10.68
CA LEU A 146 -0.05 -0.76 11.76
C LEU A 146 -0.43 0.67 11.34
N ILE A 147 0.42 1.35 10.57
CA ILE A 147 0.17 2.70 10.01
C ILE A 147 -0.76 2.64 8.79
N PHE A 148 -0.63 1.61 7.94
CA PHE A 148 -1.41 1.50 6.70
C PHE A 148 -2.61 0.55 6.80
N GLY A 149 -2.84 -0.09 7.95
CA GLY A 149 -4.09 -0.75 8.33
C GLY A 149 -4.51 -2.00 7.54
N ALA A 150 -3.89 -2.32 6.40
CA ALA A 150 -4.32 -3.41 5.52
C ALA A 150 -3.19 -4.41 5.23
N LYS A 151 -3.57 -5.69 5.07
CA LYS A 151 -2.68 -6.67 4.41
C LYS A 151 -2.38 -6.15 3.00
N PRO A 152 -1.15 -6.34 2.48
CA PRO A 152 -0.80 -5.92 1.12
C PRO A 152 -1.67 -6.56 0.04
N ASP A 153 -2.41 -7.62 0.37
CA ASP A 153 -3.32 -8.34 -0.53
C ASP A 153 -4.68 -7.63 -0.71
N ASP A 154 -4.99 -6.60 0.09
CA ASP A 154 -6.27 -5.87 0.07
C ASP A 154 -6.14 -4.41 -0.39
N VAL A 155 -4.98 -4.00 -0.91
CA VAL A 155 -4.76 -2.63 -1.38
C VAL A 155 -5.29 -2.50 -2.80
N TYR A 156 -6.44 -1.84 -2.97
CA TYR A 156 -6.98 -1.52 -4.29
C TYR A 156 -6.58 -0.10 -4.66
N LEU A 157 -5.97 0.02 -5.82
CA LEU A 157 -5.46 1.25 -6.40
C LEU A 157 -6.46 1.73 -7.45
N LEU A 158 -6.76 3.02 -7.47
CA LEU A 158 -7.72 3.59 -8.40
C LEU A 158 -7.11 4.75 -9.20
N ASP A 159 -7.33 4.70 -10.51
CA ASP A 159 -7.27 5.85 -11.41
C ASP A 159 -8.58 5.96 -12.18
N PHE A 160 -9.01 7.18 -12.52
CA PHE A 160 -10.26 7.39 -13.24
C PHE A 160 -10.19 8.58 -14.19
N LEU A 161 -11.06 8.53 -15.20
CA LEU A 161 -11.35 9.63 -16.11
C LEU A 161 -12.86 9.71 -16.34
N THR A 162 -13.36 10.94 -16.44
CA THR A 162 -14.76 11.24 -16.71
C THR A 162 -14.90 11.94 -18.05
N LEU A 163 -15.88 11.50 -18.83
CA LEU A 163 -16.25 12.08 -20.11
C LEU A 163 -17.51 12.95 -19.93
N LYS A 164 -17.42 14.19 -20.40
CA LYS A 164 -18.51 15.19 -20.38
C LYS A 164 -19.22 15.37 -21.73
N LYS A 165 -18.92 14.51 -22.71
CA LYS A 165 -19.48 14.54 -24.07
C LYS A 165 -20.64 13.57 -24.21
N GLU A 166 -21.35 13.67 -25.35
CA GLU A 166 -22.42 12.75 -25.72
C GLU A 166 -21.95 11.29 -25.67
N ARG A 167 -22.80 10.43 -25.14
CA ARG A 167 -22.54 8.99 -25.01
C ARG A 167 -22.64 8.33 -26.38
N ASN A 168 -21.50 8.18 -27.06
CA ASN A 168 -21.36 7.39 -28.27
C ASN A 168 -20.17 6.42 -28.15
N LEU A 169 -20.14 5.39 -28.98
CA LEU A 169 -19.08 4.37 -28.96
C LEU A 169 -17.69 5.00 -29.06
N ASN A 170 -17.49 5.92 -30.00
CA ASN A 170 -16.18 6.54 -30.27
C ASN A 170 -15.64 7.36 -29.09
N ASN A 171 -16.50 8.05 -28.34
CA ASN A 171 -16.09 8.84 -27.20
C ASN A 171 -15.79 7.94 -26.00
N VAL A 172 -16.54 6.86 -25.81
CA VAL A 172 -16.30 5.88 -24.73
C VAL A 172 -15.01 5.10 -25.00
N THR A 173 -14.77 4.68 -26.23
CA THR A 173 -13.50 4.02 -26.61
C THR A 173 -12.33 4.98 -26.45
N SER A 174 -12.44 6.23 -26.94
CA SER A 174 -11.40 7.24 -26.74
C SER A 174 -11.11 7.52 -25.25
N LEU A 175 -12.14 7.50 -24.39
CA LEU A 175 -11.97 7.65 -22.93
C LEU A 175 -11.16 6.49 -22.34
N ILE A 176 -11.49 5.25 -22.72
CA ILE A 176 -10.80 4.04 -22.26
C ILE A 176 -9.35 4.03 -22.77
N ASP A 177 -9.12 4.39 -24.03
CA ASP A 177 -7.78 4.47 -24.62
C ASP A 177 -6.93 5.53 -23.90
N THR A 178 -7.52 6.69 -23.60
CA THR A 178 -6.84 7.73 -22.81
C THR A 178 -6.50 7.23 -21.40
N LEU A 179 -7.40 6.46 -20.77
CA LEU A 179 -7.14 5.86 -19.46
C LEU A 179 -5.98 4.86 -19.53
N HIS A 180 -5.91 4.05 -20.59
CA HIS A 180 -4.80 3.15 -20.85
C HIS A 180 -3.48 3.89 -21.03
N ASP A 181 -3.46 5.00 -21.76
CA ASP A 181 -2.27 5.82 -21.96
C ASP A 181 -1.78 6.44 -20.65
N VAL A 182 -2.70 7.03 -19.86
CA VAL A 182 -2.38 7.67 -18.58
C VAL A 182 -1.85 6.66 -17.56
N THR A 183 -2.49 5.50 -17.46
CA THR A 183 -2.07 4.44 -16.53
C THR A 183 -0.92 3.60 -17.09
N SER A 184 -0.61 3.71 -18.38
CA SER A 184 0.31 2.84 -19.11
C SER A 184 0.05 1.35 -18.81
N VAL A 185 -1.22 0.99 -18.62
CA VAL A 185 -1.66 -0.40 -18.41
C VAL A 185 -2.07 -0.93 -19.77
N LYS A 186 -1.57 -2.10 -20.14
CA LYS A 186 -1.94 -2.68 -21.42
C LYS A 186 -3.30 -3.37 -21.33
N SER A 187 -4.01 -3.31 -22.43
CA SER A 187 -5.27 -4.01 -22.68
C SER A 187 -5.26 -5.50 -22.29
N ASN A 188 -4.18 -6.22 -22.60
CA ASN A 188 -4.01 -7.65 -22.26
C ASN A 188 -3.70 -7.93 -20.77
N GLU A 189 -3.54 -6.89 -19.95
CA GLU A 189 -3.27 -7.01 -18.52
C GLU A 189 -4.54 -6.80 -17.67
N ILE A 190 -5.70 -6.54 -18.28
CA ILE A 190 -6.99 -6.45 -17.58
C ILE A 190 -7.60 -7.84 -17.49
N ASP A 191 -8.00 -8.25 -16.28
CA ASP A 191 -8.61 -9.56 -16.01
C ASP A 191 -10.14 -9.49 -15.91
N LEU A 192 -10.68 -8.33 -15.49
CA LEU A 192 -12.10 -8.12 -15.25
C LEU A 192 -12.58 -6.82 -15.89
N VAL A 193 -13.73 -6.86 -16.54
CA VAL A 193 -14.34 -5.69 -17.18
C VAL A 193 -15.76 -5.58 -16.67
N LEU A 194 -16.06 -4.48 -15.97
CA LEU A 194 -17.40 -4.16 -15.49
C LEU A 194 -17.96 -3.03 -16.33
N LEU A 195 -19.07 -3.29 -17.02
CA LEU A 195 -19.75 -2.33 -17.88
C LEU A 195 -21.09 -1.98 -17.24
N ASP A 196 -21.17 -0.82 -16.61
CA ASP A 196 -22.33 -0.35 -15.87
C ASP A 196 -23.08 0.69 -16.71
N PHE A 197 -23.92 0.18 -17.62
CA PHE A 197 -24.71 0.98 -18.57
C PHE A 197 -26.19 0.86 -18.27
N GLN A 198 -26.85 2.00 -18.08
CA GLN A 198 -28.24 2.03 -17.68
C GLN A 198 -29.24 1.91 -18.84
N ASP A 199 -28.86 2.35 -20.03
CA ASP A 199 -29.77 2.56 -21.17
C ASP A 199 -29.50 1.71 -22.41
N GLY A 200 -28.71 0.62 -22.34
CA GLY A 200 -28.65 -0.24 -23.54
C GLY A 200 -27.64 -1.37 -23.57
N LEU A 201 -28.18 -2.58 -23.76
CA LEU A 201 -27.46 -3.76 -24.25
C LEU A 201 -26.68 -3.48 -25.55
N SER A 202 -27.14 -2.54 -26.40
CA SER A 202 -26.48 -2.20 -27.67
C SER A 202 -25.11 -1.58 -27.46
N LEU A 203 -24.99 -0.53 -26.64
CA LEU A 203 -23.71 0.12 -26.36
C LEU A 203 -22.75 -0.83 -25.63
N THR A 204 -23.26 -1.63 -24.69
CA THR A 204 -22.47 -2.67 -24.04
C THR A 204 -21.90 -3.62 -25.08
N ASN A 205 -22.74 -4.16 -25.97
CA ASN A 205 -22.31 -5.09 -27.01
C ASN A 205 -21.30 -4.44 -27.98
N ASP A 206 -21.49 -3.18 -28.34
CA ASP A 206 -20.59 -2.46 -29.24
C ASP A 206 -19.21 -2.22 -28.60
N VAL A 207 -19.17 -1.81 -27.32
CA VAL A 207 -17.92 -1.63 -26.56
C VAL A 207 -17.22 -2.97 -26.39
N VAL A 208 -17.97 -4.02 -26.03
CA VAL A 208 -17.47 -5.38 -25.90
C VAL A 208 -16.90 -5.88 -27.22
N HIS A 209 -17.64 -5.71 -28.33
CA HIS A 209 -17.20 -6.15 -29.66
C HIS A 209 -15.95 -5.38 -30.12
N HIS A 210 -15.88 -4.08 -29.87
CA HIS A 210 -14.73 -3.25 -30.23
C HIS A 210 -13.44 -3.69 -29.49
N TYR A 211 -13.52 -3.94 -28.18
CA TYR A 211 -12.34 -4.31 -27.38
C TYR A 211 -12.00 -5.81 -27.42
N LEU A 212 -12.99 -6.70 -27.47
CA LEU A 212 -12.76 -8.15 -27.52
C LEU A 212 -12.25 -8.62 -28.89
N ASN A 213 -12.62 -7.98 -30.00
CA ASN A 213 -12.16 -8.43 -31.32
C ASN A 213 -10.79 -7.89 -31.73
N SER A 214 -10.36 -6.75 -31.18
CA SER A 214 -9.16 -6.06 -31.66
C SER A 214 -7.88 -6.45 -30.90
N SER A 215 -7.96 -6.83 -29.63
CA SER A 215 -6.75 -6.97 -28.79
C SER A 215 -6.88 -7.76 -27.48
N TRP A 216 -8.08 -8.05 -26.97
CA TRP A 216 -8.27 -8.82 -25.74
C TRP A 216 -8.51 -10.29 -26.05
N LYS A 217 -7.54 -11.16 -25.71
CA LYS A 217 -7.74 -12.60 -25.83
C LYS A 217 -8.86 -13.04 -24.87
N LEU A 218 -9.97 -13.52 -25.43
CA LEU A 218 -11.18 -13.99 -24.71
C LEU A 218 -10.93 -15.02 -23.60
N SER A 219 -9.77 -15.69 -23.58
CA SER A 219 -9.56 -16.87 -22.73
C SER A 219 -9.40 -16.59 -21.24
N SER A 220 -9.16 -15.34 -20.81
CA SER A 220 -8.94 -14.99 -19.39
C SER A 220 -9.86 -13.90 -18.84
N ASN A 221 -10.47 -13.09 -19.69
CA ASN A 221 -11.09 -11.84 -19.26
C ASN A 221 -12.58 -12.04 -18.99
N ARG A 222 -13.03 -11.75 -17.77
CA ARG A 222 -14.46 -11.80 -17.41
C ARG A 222 -15.11 -10.46 -17.72
N VAL A 223 -16.16 -10.45 -18.53
CA VAL A 223 -16.96 -9.24 -18.79
C VAL A 223 -18.29 -9.38 -18.07
N ILE A 224 -18.68 -8.37 -17.31
CA ILE A 224 -19.94 -8.33 -16.55
C ILE A 224 -20.66 -7.03 -16.88
N SER A 225 -21.89 -7.13 -17.36
CA SER A 225 -22.78 -5.98 -17.53
C SER A 225 -23.55 -5.73 -16.25
N LEU A 226 -23.57 -4.49 -15.79
CA LEU A 226 -24.32 -3.99 -14.65
C LEU A 226 -25.31 -2.92 -15.14
N ASN A 227 -26.30 -2.62 -14.31
CA ASN A 227 -27.36 -1.68 -14.63
C ASN A 227 -27.49 -0.62 -13.53
N GLY A 228 -26.80 0.50 -13.67
CA GLY A 228 -26.91 1.66 -12.78
C GLY A 228 -26.36 1.46 -11.37
N MET A 229 -25.28 0.68 -11.21
CA MET A 229 -24.65 0.41 -9.91
C MET A 229 -23.75 1.54 -9.41
N GLY A 230 -23.26 2.43 -10.29
CA GLY A 230 -22.43 3.56 -9.90
C GLY A 230 -21.16 3.10 -9.19
N ILE A 231 -20.86 3.67 -8.02
CA ILE A 231 -19.68 3.26 -7.24
C ILE A 231 -19.81 1.86 -6.61
N ALA A 232 -21.01 1.26 -6.56
CA ALA A 232 -21.18 -0.11 -6.08
C ALA A 232 -20.47 -1.14 -6.96
N SER A 233 -20.20 -0.78 -8.23
CA SER A 233 -19.36 -1.57 -9.13
C SER A 233 -17.94 -1.77 -8.59
N ILE A 234 -17.41 -0.84 -7.79
CA ILE A 234 -16.09 -0.97 -7.14
C ILE A 234 -16.10 -2.09 -6.12
N ASP A 235 -17.15 -2.19 -5.30
CA ASP A 235 -17.26 -3.28 -4.33
C ASP A 235 -17.37 -4.64 -5.03
N LEU A 236 -18.11 -4.69 -6.14
CA LEU A 236 -18.20 -5.90 -6.95
C LEU A 236 -16.84 -6.26 -7.56
N ALA A 237 -16.11 -5.29 -8.13
CA ALA A 237 -14.76 -5.52 -8.66
C ALA A 237 -13.83 -6.07 -7.57
N ARG A 238 -13.89 -5.47 -6.37
CA ARG A 238 -13.11 -5.90 -5.21
C ARG A 238 -13.36 -7.36 -4.83
N GLN A 239 -14.61 -7.81 -4.89
CA GLN A 239 -14.99 -9.19 -4.56
C GLN A 239 -14.58 -10.19 -5.64
N LEU A 240 -14.53 -9.77 -6.91
CA LEU A 240 -14.28 -10.64 -8.06
C LEU A 240 -12.82 -10.69 -8.50
N LEU A 241 -12.01 -9.69 -8.13
CA LEU A 241 -10.60 -9.61 -8.49
C LEU A 241 -9.76 -10.66 -7.76
N SER A 242 -9.04 -11.48 -8.52
CA SER A 242 -7.97 -12.33 -8.00
C SER A 242 -6.73 -11.51 -7.59
N LYS A 243 -5.78 -12.15 -6.91
CA LYS A 243 -4.55 -11.48 -6.45
C LYS A 243 -3.67 -11.03 -7.64
N ASN A 244 -3.16 -9.80 -7.57
CA ASN A 244 -2.37 -9.14 -8.61
C ASN A 244 -3.11 -8.94 -9.95
N SER A 245 -4.43 -8.83 -9.90
CA SER A 245 -5.30 -8.62 -11.03
C SER A 245 -5.78 -7.18 -11.16
N ARG A 246 -6.36 -6.88 -12.32
CA ARG A 246 -6.80 -5.54 -12.71
C ARG A 246 -8.21 -5.58 -13.27
N ALA A 247 -9.00 -4.59 -12.92
CA ALA A 247 -10.33 -4.39 -13.47
C ALA A 247 -10.47 -3.03 -14.14
N LEU A 248 -11.13 -3.03 -15.30
CA LEU A 248 -11.66 -1.84 -15.94
C LEU A 248 -13.14 -1.74 -15.59
N ILE A 249 -13.56 -0.60 -15.07
CA ILE A 249 -14.96 -0.30 -14.77
C ILE A 249 -15.36 0.88 -15.64
N VAL A 250 -16.40 0.73 -16.44
CA VAL A 250 -17.00 1.81 -17.22
C VAL A 250 -18.40 2.00 -16.68
N SER A 251 -18.62 3.07 -15.93
CA SER A 251 -19.92 3.39 -15.35
C SER A 251 -20.52 4.60 -16.01
N THR A 252 -21.83 4.53 -16.21
CA THR A 252 -22.61 5.60 -16.79
C THR A 252 -23.86 5.80 -15.95
N THR A 253 -24.21 7.05 -15.70
CA THR A 253 -25.38 7.41 -14.91
C THR A 253 -26.54 7.87 -15.79
N MET A 254 -27.78 7.70 -15.32
CA MET A 254 -29.13 8.02 -15.89
C MET A 254 -29.13 9.29 -16.76
N SER A 255 -30.09 9.59 -17.64
CA SER A 255 -31.02 8.86 -18.52
C SER A 255 -31.24 9.92 -19.61
N ALA A 256 -30.57 9.79 -20.75
CA ALA A 256 -30.56 10.63 -21.95
C ALA A 256 -29.12 10.83 -22.46
N LYS A 257 -29.02 11.16 -23.75
CA LYS A 257 -27.81 11.35 -24.57
C LYS A 257 -26.63 12.12 -23.92
N ASN A 258 -26.87 12.86 -22.83
CA ASN A 258 -25.89 13.73 -22.15
C ASN A 258 -25.38 13.21 -20.78
N GLY A 259 -25.64 11.95 -20.43
CA GLY A 259 -25.14 11.39 -19.16
C GLY A 259 -23.60 11.28 -19.10
N ALA A 260 -23.01 11.65 -17.97
CA ALA A 260 -21.57 11.52 -17.76
C ALA A 260 -21.16 10.04 -17.79
N THR A 261 -20.05 9.75 -18.48
CA THR A 261 -19.45 8.42 -18.53
C THR A 261 -18.11 8.43 -17.81
N THR A 262 -17.94 7.55 -16.84
CA THR A 262 -16.70 7.43 -16.07
C THR A 262 -16.04 6.11 -16.41
N ALA A 263 -14.79 6.13 -16.85
CA ALA A 263 -13.95 4.95 -16.92
C ALA A 263 -12.97 5.00 -15.74
N CYS A 264 -12.90 3.93 -14.96
CA CYS A 264 -11.91 3.81 -13.90
C CYS A 264 -11.20 2.46 -13.96
N PHE A 265 -9.94 2.51 -13.56
CA PHE A 265 -9.05 1.38 -13.48
C PHE A 265 -8.82 1.09 -12.01
N ILE A 266 -9.13 -0.15 -11.58
CA ILE A 266 -8.88 -0.61 -10.23
C ILE A 266 -7.91 -1.79 -10.25
N SER A 267 -6.87 -1.74 -9.43
CA SER A 267 -5.79 -2.74 -9.42
C SER A 267 -5.41 -3.13 -8.01
N ASN A 268 -5.26 -4.43 -7.75
CA ASN A 268 -4.60 -4.91 -6.53
C ASN A 268 -3.14 -5.32 -6.78
N ASN A 269 -2.58 -4.94 -7.93
CA ASN A 269 -1.20 -5.21 -8.28
C ASN A 269 -0.27 -4.13 -7.70
N ALA A 270 0.65 -4.54 -6.83
CA ALA A 270 1.60 -3.64 -6.17
C ALA A 270 2.51 -2.85 -7.15
N LYS A 271 2.66 -3.30 -8.40
CA LYS A 271 3.43 -2.57 -9.42
C LYS A 271 2.77 -1.26 -9.84
N ASP A 272 1.46 -1.15 -9.68
CA ASP A 272 0.69 0.00 -10.16
C ASP A 272 0.66 1.14 -9.12
N ILE A 273 1.19 0.94 -7.91
CA ILE A 273 1.20 1.94 -6.81
C ILE A 273 1.78 3.28 -7.25
N LYS A 274 2.80 3.26 -8.13
CA LYS A 274 3.47 4.50 -8.57
C LYS A 274 2.61 5.34 -9.52
N LYS A 275 1.56 4.75 -10.09
CA LYS A 275 0.71 5.33 -11.12
C LYS A 275 -0.65 5.76 -10.55
N ALA A 276 -1.13 5.01 -9.58
CA ALA A 276 -2.39 5.24 -8.89
C ALA A 276 -2.45 6.60 -8.19
N LYS A 277 -3.56 7.30 -8.39
CA LYS A 277 -3.92 8.50 -7.63
C LYS A 277 -4.49 8.19 -6.25
N TYR A 278 -5.25 7.10 -6.15
CA TYR A 278 -6.01 6.77 -4.94
C TYR A 278 -5.75 5.35 -4.48
N VAL A 279 -5.79 5.16 -3.16
CA VAL A 279 -5.88 3.86 -2.50
C VAL A 279 -7.23 3.72 -1.83
N LEU A 280 -7.91 2.62 -2.08
CA LEU A 280 -9.11 2.21 -1.37
C LEU A 280 -8.76 1.85 0.07
N VAL A 281 -9.30 2.60 1.03
CA VAL A 281 -9.13 2.35 2.46
C VAL A 281 -10.28 1.51 3.00
N LYS A 282 -11.51 1.82 2.59
CA LYS A 282 -12.73 1.20 3.09
C LYS A 282 -13.79 1.18 2.00
N CYS A 283 -14.54 0.09 1.91
CA CYS A 283 -15.72 0.00 1.06
C CYS A 283 -16.81 -0.72 1.85
N GLU A 284 -17.94 -0.05 2.02
CA GLU A 284 -19.11 -0.56 2.72
C GLU A 284 -20.34 -0.40 1.85
N SER A 285 -21.29 -1.31 2.01
CA SER A 285 -22.55 -1.25 1.31
C SER A 285 -23.66 -1.71 2.22
N SER A 286 -24.75 -0.95 2.25
CA SER A 286 -25.96 -1.32 2.95
C SER A 286 -27.13 -1.42 2.00
N PHE A 287 -28.10 -2.25 2.38
CA PHE A 287 -29.39 -2.40 1.74
C PHE A 287 -30.41 -1.73 2.65
N PRO A 288 -30.72 -0.45 2.44
CA PRO A 288 -31.70 0.24 3.25
C PRO A 288 -33.10 -0.33 3.06
N THR A 289 -33.88 -0.31 4.13
CA THR A 289 -35.33 -0.52 4.10
C THR A 289 -36.01 0.61 3.34
N ASN A 290 -37.02 0.28 2.53
CA ASN A 290 -37.64 1.14 1.51
C ASN A 290 -38.04 2.56 1.97
N ASP A 291 -38.34 2.76 3.27
CA ASP A 291 -38.88 4.03 3.78
C ASP A 291 -37.84 5.00 4.38
N SER A 292 -36.55 4.68 4.32
CA SER A 292 -35.51 5.53 4.92
C SER A 292 -35.02 6.63 3.97
N SER A 293 -34.95 7.87 4.48
CA SER A 293 -34.38 9.02 3.76
C SER A 293 -32.91 8.75 3.36
N ILE A 294 -32.41 9.37 2.28
CA ILE A 294 -31.01 9.16 1.85
C ILE A 294 -30.03 9.44 3.00
N ILE A 295 -30.30 10.45 3.82
CA ILE A 295 -29.48 10.81 4.99
C ILE A 295 -29.45 9.65 6.01
N ASP A 296 -30.60 9.01 6.29
CA ASP A 296 -30.66 7.87 7.21
C ASP A 296 -29.92 6.64 6.66
N ARG A 297 -29.96 6.45 5.34
CA ARG A 297 -29.17 5.39 4.65
C ARG A 297 -27.68 5.61 4.87
N ILE A 298 -27.21 6.85 4.75
CA ILE A 298 -25.80 7.21 4.95
C ILE A 298 -25.40 7.04 6.43
N LYS A 299 -26.26 7.42 7.38
CA LYS A 299 -26.00 7.20 8.82
C LYS A 299 -25.81 5.73 9.16
N LYS A 300 -26.62 4.85 8.57
CA LYS A 300 -26.53 3.40 8.80
C LYS A 300 -25.20 2.81 8.33
N ASN A 301 -24.53 3.42 7.36
CA ASN A 301 -23.18 3.01 6.95
C ASN A 301 -22.11 3.34 8.02
N GLY A 302 -22.46 4.00 9.14
CA GLY A 302 -21.57 4.17 10.29
C GLY A 302 -20.38 5.09 10.03
N LEU A 303 -20.44 5.92 9.00
CA LEU A 303 -19.33 6.79 8.60
C LEU A 303 -19.43 8.15 9.27
N ASN A 304 -18.43 8.48 10.08
CA ASN A 304 -18.27 9.83 10.62
C ASN A 304 -17.71 10.74 9.52
N ALA A 305 -18.61 11.35 8.76
CA ALA A 305 -18.26 12.14 7.58
C ALA A 305 -17.37 13.37 7.90
N ASN A 306 -17.27 13.80 9.16
CA ASN A 306 -16.39 14.90 9.60
C ASN A 306 -14.91 14.54 9.62
N ASN A 307 -14.56 13.26 9.56
CA ASN A 307 -13.16 12.83 9.60
C ASN A 307 -12.48 12.88 8.22
N TYR A 308 -13.20 13.25 7.17
CA TYR A 308 -12.71 13.27 5.79
C TYR A 308 -12.47 14.70 5.32
N SER A 309 -11.38 14.90 4.58
CA SER A 309 -11.04 16.21 4.02
C SER A 309 -12.07 16.67 2.99
N HIS A 310 -12.62 15.71 2.24
CA HIS A 310 -13.65 15.94 1.24
C HIS A 310 -14.70 14.84 1.29
N VAL A 311 -15.94 15.21 0.94
CA VAL A 311 -17.04 14.26 0.80
C VAL A 311 -17.64 14.41 -0.60
N CYS A 312 -17.92 13.31 -1.28
CA CYS A 312 -18.48 13.25 -2.62
C CYS A 312 -19.84 12.54 -2.56
N PHE A 313 -20.93 13.29 -2.49
CA PHE A 313 -22.28 12.74 -2.50
C PHE A 313 -22.83 12.65 -3.93
N ASN A 314 -23.64 11.62 -4.18
CA ASN A 314 -24.49 11.54 -5.36
C ASN A 314 -25.83 12.27 -5.14
N PHE A 315 -25.79 13.55 -4.75
CA PHE A 315 -27.00 14.37 -4.58
C PHE A 315 -27.36 15.11 -5.87
N LYS A 316 -28.65 15.06 -6.21
CA LYS A 316 -29.21 15.75 -7.39
C LYS A 316 -29.71 17.15 -7.06
N GLN A 317 -29.98 17.45 -5.79
CA GLN A 317 -30.54 18.71 -5.34
C GLN A 317 -29.69 19.36 -4.25
N GLU A 318 -29.63 20.68 -4.28
CA GLU A 318 -28.91 21.50 -3.30
C GLU A 318 -29.50 21.37 -1.88
N SER A 319 -30.83 21.21 -1.78
CA SER A 319 -31.54 20.98 -0.51
C SER A 319 -31.04 19.74 0.21
N ASP A 320 -30.78 18.65 -0.52
CA ASP A 320 -30.30 17.39 0.05
C ASP A 320 -28.88 17.56 0.62
N LEU A 321 -28.03 18.29 -0.10
CA LEU A 321 -26.67 18.60 0.34
C LEU A 321 -26.67 19.48 1.61
N ILE A 322 -27.51 20.52 1.66
CA ILE A 322 -27.65 21.39 2.83
C ILE A 322 -28.14 20.60 4.04
N ASN A 323 -29.11 19.71 3.84
CA ASN A 323 -29.62 18.85 4.91
C ASN A 323 -28.54 17.88 5.42
N ALA A 324 -27.80 17.24 4.52
CA ALA A 324 -26.68 16.38 4.87
C ALA A 324 -25.57 17.16 5.60
N GLN A 325 -25.23 18.37 5.15
CA GLN A 325 -24.24 19.23 5.79
C GLN A 325 -24.61 19.54 7.24
N LYS A 326 -25.88 19.92 7.48
CA LYS A 326 -26.38 20.18 8.84
C LYS A 326 -26.37 18.92 9.70
N GLU A 327 -26.86 17.81 9.16
CA GLU A 327 -27.01 16.57 9.90
C GLU A 327 -25.66 15.97 10.31
N PHE A 328 -24.72 15.90 9.36
CA PHE A 328 -23.39 15.35 9.59
C PHE A 328 -22.42 16.38 10.17
N LYS A 329 -22.82 17.65 10.33
CA LYS A 329 -22.00 18.78 10.79
C LYS A 329 -20.75 19.01 9.91
N LEU A 330 -20.90 18.82 8.60
CA LEU A 330 -19.80 18.96 7.64
C LEU A 330 -19.37 20.42 7.52
N SER A 331 -18.05 20.63 7.39
CA SER A 331 -17.52 21.94 7.04
C SER A 331 -17.91 22.33 5.62
N GLU A 332 -18.08 23.63 5.36
CA GLU A 332 -18.33 24.16 4.02
C GLU A 332 -17.24 23.75 3.03
N PHE A 333 -15.99 23.71 3.49
CA PHE A 333 -14.85 23.24 2.71
C PHE A 333 -15.03 21.79 2.22
N ALA A 334 -15.50 20.89 3.08
CA ALA A 334 -15.67 19.47 2.75
C ALA A 334 -16.72 19.25 1.65
N VAL A 335 -17.71 20.14 1.53
CA VAL A 335 -18.82 20.04 0.56
C VAL A 335 -18.70 21.00 -0.63
N THR A 336 -17.71 21.88 -0.66
CA THR A 336 -17.53 22.90 -1.73
C THR A 336 -17.56 22.30 -3.14
N SER A 337 -16.98 21.12 -3.34
CA SER A 337 -16.98 20.45 -4.64
C SER A 337 -18.35 19.87 -5.02
N ASN A 338 -19.19 19.52 -4.03
CA ASN A 338 -20.58 19.11 -4.31
C ASN A 338 -21.39 20.30 -4.81
N HIS A 339 -21.31 21.46 -4.16
CA HIS A 339 -21.98 22.68 -4.64
C HIS A 339 -21.59 23.01 -6.08
N ALA A 340 -20.29 22.93 -6.41
CA ALA A 340 -19.80 23.16 -7.76
C ALA A 340 -20.34 22.12 -8.76
N ALA A 341 -20.42 20.85 -8.35
CA ALA A 341 -20.94 19.78 -9.19
C ALA A 341 -22.45 19.91 -9.44
N ILE A 342 -23.24 20.14 -8.38
CA ILE A 342 -24.69 20.37 -8.45
C ILE A 342 -24.98 21.60 -9.32
N SER A 343 -24.26 22.70 -9.14
CA SER A 343 -24.44 23.90 -9.95
C SER A 343 -24.15 23.66 -11.44
N LYS A 344 -23.16 22.81 -11.77
CA LYS A 344 -22.77 22.55 -13.16
C LYS A 344 -23.62 21.47 -13.85
N PHE A 345 -23.94 20.40 -13.14
CA PHE A 345 -24.55 19.19 -13.70
C PHE A 345 -26.02 19.00 -13.30
N ASN A 346 -26.51 19.81 -12.37
CA ASN A 346 -27.89 19.80 -11.89
C ASN A 346 -28.32 18.36 -11.51
N THR A 347 -29.44 17.87 -12.02
CA THR A 347 -29.97 16.52 -11.74
C THR A 347 -29.10 15.37 -12.25
N ASN A 348 -28.05 15.66 -13.04
CA ASN A 348 -27.12 14.68 -13.59
C ASN A 348 -25.81 14.60 -12.78
N THR A 349 -25.75 15.26 -11.63
CA THR A 349 -24.57 15.23 -10.76
C THR A 349 -24.34 13.83 -10.24
N THR A 350 -23.10 13.35 -10.36
CA THR A 350 -22.66 12.08 -9.79
C THR A 350 -21.57 12.28 -8.76
N SER A 351 -21.41 11.33 -7.85
CA SER A 351 -20.28 11.33 -6.91
C SER A 351 -18.92 11.31 -7.63
N TRP A 352 -18.85 10.77 -8.85
CA TRP A 352 -17.67 10.83 -9.73
C TRP A 352 -17.38 12.24 -10.24
N ASN A 353 -18.42 13.02 -10.58
CA ASN A 353 -18.23 14.41 -10.98
C ASN A 353 -17.69 15.26 -9.83
N VAL A 354 -18.15 15.01 -8.60
CA VAL A 354 -17.62 15.69 -7.41
C VAL A 354 -16.14 15.36 -7.20
N LEU A 355 -15.76 14.08 -7.35
CA LEU A 355 -14.37 13.66 -7.25
C LEU A 355 -13.49 14.31 -8.35
N GLU A 356 -14.00 14.42 -9.57
CA GLU A 356 -13.33 15.14 -10.65
C GLU A 356 -13.12 16.64 -10.32
N PHE A 357 -14.11 17.30 -9.72
CA PHE A 357 -13.96 18.70 -9.32
C PHE A 357 -12.88 18.91 -8.26
N ILE A 358 -12.74 17.97 -7.32
CA ILE A 358 -11.68 17.97 -6.33
C ILE A 358 -10.31 17.87 -7.03
N GLU A 359 -10.19 16.95 -7.99
CA GLU A 359 -8.98 16.73 -8.79
C GLU A 359 -8.59 17.95 -9.62
N ASN A 360 -9.55 18.55 -10.36
CA ASN A 360 -9.27 19.67 -11.26
C ASN A 360 -8.83 20.92 -10.49
N LYS A 361 -9.35 21.13 -9.28
CA LYS A 361 -8.91 22.22 -8.41
C LYS A 361 -7.54 21.97 -7.76
N LYS A 362 -6.94 20.80 -7.96
CA LYS A 362 -5.73 20.33 -7.25
C LYS A 362 -5.86 20.55 -5.73
N ALA A 363 -7.08 20.37 -5.22
CA ALA A 363 -7.40 20.68 -3.83
C ALA A 363 -6.81 19.65 -2.86
N THR A 364 -6.49 18.45 -3.36
CA THR A 364 -6.03 17.33 -2.55
C THR A 364 -4.55 17.39 -2.25
N LYS A 365 -4.22 17.13 -0.98
CA LYS A 365 -2.87 16.82 -0.52
C LYS A 365 -2.70 15.33 -0.36
N ARG A 366 -1.44 14.89 -0.41
CA ARG A 366 -1.08 13.51 -0.12
C ARG A 366 -1.58 13.08 1.25
N ASP A 367 -2.02 11.83 1.36
CA ASP A 367 -2.57 11.21 2.57
C ASP A 367 -3.93 11.76 3.05
N GLU A 368 -4.52 12.74 2.34
CA GLU A 368 -5.89 13.15 2.60
C GLU A 368 -6.87 12.02 2.27
N THR A 369 -7.97 11.99 3.02
CA THR A 369 -9.02 10.99 2.85
C THR A 369 -10.28 11.62 2.27
N ILE A 370 -10.86 10.94 1.30
CA ILE A 370 -12.07 11.37 0.61
C ILE A 370 -13.13 10.30 0.81
N LEU A 371 -14.30 10.72 1.27
CA LEU A 371 -15.45 9.85 1.39
C LEU A 371 -16.36 10.02 0.16
N GLN A 372 -16.54 8.98 -0.63
CA GLN A 372 -17.49 8.95 -1.74
C GLN A 372 -18.72 8.12 -1.34
N VAL A 373 -19.91 8.66 -1.55
CA VAL A 373 -21.16 8.03 -1.16
C VAL A 373 -22.16 8.11 -2.30
N ASP A 374 -22.77 6.96 -2.59
CA ASP A 374 -23.78 6.82 -3.61
C ASP A 374 -24.90 5.96 -3.06
N CYS A 375 -26.06 6.57 -2.87
CA CYS A 375 -27.30 5.85 -2.60
C CYS A 375 -28.16 6.00 -3.85
N SER A 376 -28.12 5.00 -4.73
CA SER A 376 -29.00 4.97 -5.91
C SER A 376 -30.36 4.43 -5.49
N ASP A 377 -31.42 5.13 -5.87
CA ASP A 377 -32.80 4.68 -5.65
C ASP A 377 -33.11 3.39 -6.43
N GLU A 378 -32.44 3.21 -7.57
CA GLU A 378 -32.66 2.07 -8.45
C GLU A 378 -31.99 0.79 -7.94
N SER A 379 -30.80 0.89 -7.34
CA SER A 379 -30.09 -0.28 -6.83
C SER A 379 -30.57 -0.69 -5.43
N SER A 380 -31.43 0.11 -4.79
CA SER A 380 -31.82 -0.04 -3.37
C SER A 380 -30.61 -0.28 -2.46
N ARG A 381 -29.44 0.25 -2.85
CA ARG A 381 -28.15 0.01 -2.23
C ARG A 381 -27.47 1.35 -2.01
N CYS A 382 -27.01 1.57 -0.78
CA CYS A 382 -26.14 2.69 -0.50
C CYS A 382 -24.72 2.22 -0.28
N THR A 383 -23.83 2.60 -1.20
CA THR A 383 -22.42 2.25 -1.14
C THR A 383 -21.63 3.46 -0.68
N SER A 384 -20.65 3.21 0.19
CA SER A 384 -19.71 4.22 0.64
C SER A 384 -18.29 3.70 0.46
N VAL A 385 -17.43 4.57 -0.06
CA VAL A 385 -16.07 4.26 -0.43
C VAL A 385 -15.16 5.34 0.15
N VAL A 386 -14.11 4.92 0.85
CA VAL A 386 -13.10 5.82 1.40
C VAL A 386 -11.83 5.67 0.59
N TRP A 387 -11.41 6.78 -0.01
CA TRP A 387 -10.15 6.89 -0.75
C TRP A 387 -9.10 7.60 0.08
N ARG A 388 -7.84 7.25 -0.12
CA ARG A 388 -6.67 8.00 0.33
C ARG A 388 -5.83 8.42 -0.87
N VAL A 389 -5.43 9.69 -0.91
CA VAL A 389 -4.61 10.28 -1.98
C VAL A 389 -3.15 9.83 -1.84
N VAL A 390 -2.51 9.37 -2.93
CA VAL A 390 -1.18 8.70 -2.93
C VAL A 390 -0.03 9.57 -3.43
#